data_AF-A0A6I4T5T5-F1
#
_entry.id   AF-A0A6I4T5T5-F1
#
_cell.length_a   1.000
_cell.length_b   1.000
_cell.length_c   1.000
_cell.angle_alpha   90.00
_cell.angle_beta   90.00
_cell.angle_gamma   90.00
#
_symmetry.space_group_name_H-M   'P 1'
#
loop_
_entity.id
_entity.type
_entity.pdbx_description
1 polymer ?
#
loop_
_entity_poly.entity_id
_entity_poly.type
_entity_poly.pdbx_seq_one_letter_code
_entity_poly.pdbx_strand_id
1 'polypeptide(L)'
;MAQFLRPIATTLSSRIATGDHTSIDEAVPDDGDYIRTQNIYPGGAAAVFECRLSPALQPRSPNATLRLRSYDPQPYGSYMTLSLKQGAQQLWTAEYDPPGIGIRTAEVSPDISGVTDWSDLSFRCEFYLPGWQTPGGARNVYLYWLELEIPDRVPASLLMLL
;
A
#
# COMPACT_ATOMS: atom_id res chain seq x y z
N MET A 1 -9.78 5.95 19.94
CA MET A 1 -8.45 5.63 19.40
C MET A 1 -8.57 5.36 17.90
N ALA A 2 -7.49 5.18 17.16
CA ALA A 2 -7.56 4.67 15.79
C ALA A 2 -7.15 3.20 15.78
N GLN A 3 -7.58 2.45 14.78
CA GLN A 3 -7.08 1.11 14.49
C GLN A 3 -6.11 1.22 13.32
N PHE A 4 -4.98 0.51 13.40
CA PHE A 4 -3.93 0.54 12.40
C PHE A 4 -3.77 -0.84 11.80
N LEU A 5 -4.12 -0.96 10.53
CA LEU A 5 -4.05 -2.20 9.78
C LEU A 5 -2.74 -2.24 9.00
N ARG A 6 -1.95 -3.28 9.18
CA ARG A 6 -0.61 -3.43 8.60
C ARG A 6 -0.50 -4.77 7.88
N PRO A 7 0.42 -4.95 6.93
CA PRO A 7 0.63 -6.23 6.28
C PRO A 7 0.84 -7.36 7.29
N ILE A 8 0.22 -8.51 7.06
CA ILE A 8 0.43 -9.73 7.87
C ILE A 8 0.80 -10.95 7.03
N ALA A 9 0.59 -10.88 5.72
CA ALA A 9 0.97 -11.92 4.78
C ALA A 9 1.03 -11.34 3.37
N THR A 10 2.08 -11.68 2.62
CA THR A 10 2.16 -11.40 1.18
C THR A 10 1.34 -12.44 0.42
N THR A 11 0.42 -11.99 -0.44
CA THR A 11 -0.52 -12.87 -1.18
C THR A 11 -0.22 -12.90 -2.69
N LEU A 12 0.33 -11.82 -3.24
CA LEU A 12 0.82 -11.78 -4.62
C LEU A 12 2.10 -10.95 -4.69
N SER A 13 3.20 -11.59 -5.06
CA SER A 13 4.46 -10.90 -5.34
C SER A 13 4.91 -11.31 -6.74
N SER A 14 4.92 -10.36 -7.67
CA SER A 14 5.51 -10.57 -8.99
C SER A 14 6.57 -9.54 -9.24
N ARG A 15 7.72 -9.99 -9.74
CA ARG A 15 8.89 -9.14 -10.00
C ARG A 15 9.34 -8.40 -8.74
N ILE A 16 9.44 -9.13 -7.63
CA ILE A 16 10.15 -8.75 -6.40
C ILE A 16 11.50 -9.49 -6.37
N ALA A 17 12.55 -8.87 -5.81
CA ALA A 17 13.90 -9.45 -5.81
C ALA A 17 14.10 -10.46 -4.67
N THR A 18 15.11 -11.33 -4.80
CA THR A 18 15.40 -12.36 -3.78
C THR A 18 16.10 -11.74 -2.57
N GLY A 19 15.71 -12.16 -1.36
CA GLY A 19 16.28 -11.67 -0.09
C GLY A 19 15.64 -10.38 0.42
N ASP A 20 14.60 -9.91 -0.27
CA ASP A 20 13.73 -8.85 0.24
C ASP A 20 12.86 -9.42 1.38
N HIS A 21 12.45 -8.58 2.33
CA HIS A 21 11.73 -9.01 3.53
C HIS A 21 10.28 -9.42 3.24
N THR A 22 9.63 -10.07 4.20
CA THR A 22 8.32 -10.73 3.98
C THR A 22 7.11 -9.78 4.10
N SER A 23 7.29 -8.63 4.74
CA SER A 23 6.27 -7.61 4.99
C SER A 23 6.95 -6.27 5.30
N ILE A 24 6.16 -5.21 5.44
CA ILE A 24 6.57 -3.82 5.69
C ILE A 24 5.66 -3.23 6.79
N ASP A 25 5.54 -4.00 7.86
CA ASP A 25 4.44 -3.98 8.83
C ASP A 25 4.78 -3.31 10.16
N GLU A 26 5.86 -2.55 10.20
CA GLU A 26 6.37 -1.94 11.41
C GLU A 26 5.37 -0.95 11.98
N ALA A 27 5.30 -0.84 13.32
CA ALA A 27 4.46 0.17 13.94
C ALA A 27 4.99 1.60 13.77
N VAL A 28 6.29 1.71 13.50
CA VAL A 28 7.01 2.95 13.22
C VAL A 28 7.76 2.70 11.92
N PRO A 29 7.68 3.60 10.92
CA PRO A 29 8.40 3.42 9.66
C PRO A 29 9.89 3.16 9.91
N ASP A 30 10.39 2.03 9.41
CA ASP A 30 11.81 1.67 9.42
C ASP A 30 12.28 1.53 7.97
N ASP A 31 13.34 2.26 7.61
CA ASP A 31 13.91 2.20 6.26
C ASP A 31 14.91 1.01 6.12
N GLY A 32 15.14 0.25 7.19
CA GLY A 32 15.97 -0.96 7.22
C GLY A 32 15.26 -2.23 6.76
N ASP A 33 13.93 -2.25 6.84
CA ASP A 33 13.05 -3.30 6.30
C ASP A 33 12.37 -2.78 5.02
N TYR A 34 12.35 -3.59 3.96
CA TYR A 34 11.79 -3.22 2.68
C TYR A 34 11.51 -4.40 1.75
N ILE A 35 10.58 -4.13 0.85
CA ILE A 35 10.33 -4.89 -0.37
C ILE A 35 10.89 -4.10 -1.54
N ARG A 36 11.61 -4.78 -2.43
CA ARG A 36 12.22 -4.16 -3.60
C ARG A 36 11.72 -4.82 -4.87
N THR A 37 11.34 -4.01 -5.86
CA THR A 37 11.01 -4.56 -7.17
C THR A 37 12.26 -5.12 -7.83
N GLN A 38 12.14 -6.16 -8.66
CA GLN A 38 13.10 -6.40 -9.74
C GLN A 38 13.16 -5.17 -10.66
N ASN A 39 14.09 -5.17 -11.61
CA ASN A 39 14.15 -4.09 -12.59
C ASN A 39 12.81 -3.96 -13.31
N ILE A 40 12.16 -2.81 -13.13
CA ILE A 40 11.03 -2.36 -13.95
C ILE A 40 11.58 -1.55 -15.10
N TYR A 41 10.95 -1.65 -16.27
CA TYR A 41 11.43 -1.06 -17.52
C TYR A 41 10.41 -0.04 -18.03
N PRO A 42 10.82 1.07 -18.66
CA PRO A 42 9.92 2.01 -19.32
C PRO A 42 8.98 1.29 -20.30
N GLY A 43 7.67 1.48 -20.13
CA GLY A 43 6.63 0.83 -20.94
C GLY A 43 6.51 -0.69 -20.74
N GLY A 44 7.26 -1.25 -19.80
CA GLY A 44 7.19 -2.66 -19.44
C GLY A 44 6.03 -2.96 -18.47
N ALA A 45 5.84 -4.24 -18.15
CA ALA A 45 4.88 -4.64 -17.15
C ALA A 45 5.22 -4.05 -15.77
N ALA A 46 4.19 -3.85 -14.93
CA ALA A 46 4.37 -3.42 -13.55
C ALA A 46 5.04 -4.51 -12.70
N ALA A 47 5.75 -4.10 -11.65
CA ALA A 47 6.01 -4.97 -10.51
C ALA A 47 4.82 -4.88 -9.55
N VAL A 48 4.38 -6.02 -9.02
CA VAL A 48 3.15 -6.08 -8.21
C VAL A 48 3.48 -6.64 -6.85
N PHE A 49 3.06 -5.90 -5.83
CA PHE A 49 3.03 -6.34 -4.46
C PHE A 49 1.59 -6.31 -3.95
N GLU A 50 1.11 -7.42 -3.40
CA GLU A 50 -0.18 -7.52 -2.72
C GLU A 50 0.00 -8.24 -1.38
N CYS A 51 -0.63 -7.70 -0.35
CA CYS A 51 -0.61 -8.26 0.99
C CYS A 51 -2.00 -8.23 1.63
N ARG A 52 -2.24 -9.18 2.53
CA ARG A 52 -3.35 -9.13 3.47
C ARG A 52 -2.99 -8.17 4.61
N LEU A 53 -3.94 -7.33 4.99
CA LEU A 53 -3.81 -6.44 6.14
C LEU A 53 -4.31 -7.14 7.41
N SER A 54 -3.81 -6.72 8.57
CA SER A 54 -4.28 -7.20 9.87
C SER A 54 -5.79 -6.94 10.01
N PRO A 55 -6.52 -7.86 10.66
CA PRO A 55 -7.96 -7.71 10.83
C PRO A 55 -8.28 -6.53 11.73
N ALA A 56 -9.44 -5.92 11.51
CA ALA A 56 -9.95 -4.85 12.36
C ALA A 56 -11.43 -5.03 12.68
N LEU A 57 -11.94 -4.14 13.53
CA LEU A 57 -13.36 -4.01 13.80
C LEU A 57 -13.95 -2.89 12.95
N GLN A 58 -15.25 -2.99 12.65
CA GLN A 58 -16.00 -1.96 11.93
C GLN A 58 -15.74 -0.56 12.52
N PRO A 59 -15.23 0.39 11.72
CA PRO A 59 -14.98 1.74 12.17
C PRO A 59 -16.30 2.51 12.29
N ARG A 60 -16.31 3.51 13.18
CA ARG A 60 -17.47 4.40 13.40
C ARG A 60 -17.80 5.32 12.22
N SER A 61 -16.86 5.51 11.29
CA SER A 61 -17.03 6.38 10.12
C SER A 61 -16.18 5.86 8.96
N PRO A 62 -16.53 6.18 7.70
CA PRO A 62 -15.83 5.70 6.51
C PRO A 62 -14.54 6.49 6.22
N ASN A 63 -13.99 7.20 7.21
CA ASN A 63 -12.76 7.94 7.02
C ASN A 63 -11.62 6.95 7.14
N ALA A 64 -10.70 6.94 6.20
CA ALA A 64 -9.50 6.13 6.28
C ALA A 64 -8.32 6.91 5.74
N THR A 65 -7.14 6.57 6.24
CA THR A 65 -5.89 7.17 5.81
C THR A 65 -4.91 6.04 5.55
N LEU A 66 -4.58 5.82 4.28
CA LEU A 66 -3.53 4.92 3.87
C LEU A 66 -2.23 5.71 3.81
N ARG A 67 -1.21 5.22 4.51
CA ARG A 67 0.15 5.74 4.45
C ARG A 67 1.09 4.68 3.93
N LEU A 68 2.00 5.11 3.06
CA LEU A 68 3.05 4.24 2.56
C LEU A 68 4.36 5.00 2.48
N ARG A 69 5.47 4.30 2.65
CA ARG A 69 6.80 4.86 2.53
C ARG A 69 7.58 4.12 1.46
N SER A 70 8.09 4.85 0.48
CA SER A 70 8.76 4.29 -0.68
C SER A 70 9.99 5.09 -1.09
N TYR A 71 10.89 4.48 -1.87
CA TYR A 71 12.04 5.16 -2.47
C TYR A 71 12.10 4.86 -3.96
N ASP A 72 12.23 5.95 -4.73
CA ASP A 72 12.63 5.89 -6.13
C ASP A 72 14.05 6.49 -6.25
N PRO A 73 15.01 5.75 -6.85
CA PRO A 73 16.36 6.25 -7.06
C PRO A 73 16.46 7.36 -8.12
N GLN A 74 15.39 7.69 -8.85
CA GLN A 74 15.45 8.58 -10.01
C GLN A 74 14.40 9.71 -10.05
N PRO A 75 14.73 10.85 -10.70
CA PRO A 75 13.99 12.11 -10.56
C PRO A 75 12.69 12.16 -11.34
N TYR A 76 12.58 11.38 -12.40
CA TYR A 76 11.33 11.19 -13.13
C TYR A 76 10.66 9.95 -12.54
N GLY A 77 9.64 10.13 -11.71
CA GLY A 77 9.07 9.09 -10.84
C GLY A 77 8.61 7.84 -11.60
N SER A 78 8.81 6.69 -10.98
CA SER A 78 7.93 5.54 -11.16
C SER A 78 6.54 5.91 -10.69
N TYR A 79 5.52 5.42 -11.38
CA TYR A 79 4.14 5.59 -10.95
C TYR A 79 3.74 4.38 -10.12
N MET A 80 2.89 4.64 -9.13
CA MET A 80 2.29 3.61 -8.30
C MET A 80 0.79 3.62 -8.49
N THR A 81 0.19 2.49 -8.84
CA THR A 81 -1.26 2.29 -8.67
C THR A 81 -1.47 1.62 -7.33
N LEU A 82 -2.23 2.29 -6.46
CA LEU A 82 -2.57 1.81 -5.13
C LEU A 82 -4.01 1.31 -5.16
N SER A 83 -4.27 0.13 -4.62
CA SER A 83 -5.62 -0.44 -4.57
C SER A 83 -5.92 -1.10 -3.24
N LEU A 84 -7.14 -0.88 -2.73
CA LEU A 84 -7.70 -1.59 -1.60
C LEU A 84 -8.71 -2.62 -2.11
N LYS A 85 -8.63 -3.85 -1.60
CA LYS A 85 -9.39 -5.00 -2.07
C LYS A 85 -10.01 -5.77 -0.90
N GLN A 86 -11.09 -6.49 -1.21
CA GLN A 86 -11.71 -7.49 -0.35
C GLN A 86 -11.99 -8.73 -1.21
N GLY A 87 -11.30 -9.83 -0.93
CA GLY A 87 -11.19 -10.97 -1.85
C GLY A 87 -10.79 -10.52 -3.27
N ALA A 88 -11.66 -10.82 -4.25
CA ALA A 88 -11.45 -10.43 -5.65
C ALA A 88 -11.97 -9.01 -5.99
N GLN A 89 -12.76 -8.39 -5.11
CA GLN A 89 -13.36 -7.07 -5.35
C GLN A 89 -12.34 -5.97 -5.09
N GLN A 90 -12.18 -5.06 -6.06
CA GLN A 90 -11.49 -3.79 -5.86
C GLN A 90 -12.47 -2.78 -5.26
N LEU A 91 -12.17 -2.30 -4.06
CA LEU A 91 -12.98 -1.31 -3.34
C LEU A 91 -12.58 0.11 -3.70
N TRP A 92 -11.28 0.34 -3.84
CA TRP A 92 -10.72 1.65 -4.11
C TRP A 92 -9.43 1.52 -4.93
N THR A 93 -9.15 2.53 -5.75
CA THR A 93 -7.88 2.67 -6.46
C THR A 93 -7.50 4.14 -6.63
N ALA A 94 -6.21 4.42 -6.62
CA ALA A 94 -5.66 5.71 -7.02
C ALA A 94 -4.29 5.54 -7.67
N GLU A 95 -3.99 6.45 -8.59
CA GLU A 95 -2.63 6.65 -9.08
C GLU A 95 -1.88 7.61 -8.17
N TYR A 96 -0.65 7.26 -7.86
CA TYR A 96 0.28 8.05 -7.08
C TYR A 96 1.57 8.24 -7.88
N ASP A 97 1.90 9.50 -8.15
CA ASP A 97 3.16 9.93 -8.77
C ASP A 97 4.09 10.45 -7.65
N PRO A 98 4.98 9.62 -7.09
CA PRO A 98 5.95 10.05 -6.10
C PRO A 98 6.84 11.17 -6.66
N PRO A 99 6.88 12.36 -6.04
CA PRO A 99 7.68 13.46 -6.55
C PRO A 99 9.18 13.23 -6.31
N GLY A 100 9.91 12.98 -7.40
CA GLY A 100 11.37 13.05 -7.50
C GLY A 100 12.15 11.95 -6.77
N ILE A 101 13.48 12.12 -6.70
CA ILE A 101 14.41 11.15 -6.08
C ILE A 101 14.26 11.15 -4.56
N GLY A 102 14.25 9.97 -3.95
CA GLY A 102 14.45 9.81 -2.51
C GLY A 102 13.30 9.11 -1.79
N ILE A 103 13.45 8.99 -0.48
CA ILE A 103 12.43 8.38 0.36
C ILE A 103 11.27 9.35 0.51
N ARG A 104 10.05 8.84 0.34
CA ARG A 104 8.81 9.61 0.40
C ARG A 104 7.80 8.88 1.23
N THR A 105 6.97 9.65 1.92
CA THR A 105 5.77 9.15 2.57
C THR A 105 4.59 9.74 1.83
N ALA A 106 3.72 8.86 1.32
CA ALA A 106 2.45 9.25 0.74
C ALA A 106 1.37 9.08 1.79
N GLU A 107 0.37 9.96 1.75
CA GLU A 107 -0.87 9.84 2.49
C GLU A 107 -2.02 9.99 1.51
N VAL A 108 -2.91 9.00 1.46
CA VAL A 108 -4.09 8.98 0.59
C VAL A 108 -5.30 8.51 1.38
N SER A 109 -6.48 8.97 0.99
CA SER A 109 -7.72 8.67 1.70
C SER A 109 -8.57 7.69 0.89
N PRO A 110 -8.44 6.37 1.11
CA PRO A 110 -9.25 5.39 0.41
C PRO A 110 -10.71 5.48 0.84
N ASP A 111 -11.63 5.24 -0.10
CA ASP A 111 -13.04 5.02 0.22
C ASP A 111 -13.21 3.60 0.78
N ILE A 112 -13.65 3.53 2.04
CA ILE A 112 -13.90 2.29 2.78
C ILE A 112 -15.38 2.04 3.06
N SER A 113 -16.29 2.83 2.47
CA SER A 113 -17.73 2.69 2.69
C SER A 113 -18.29 1.35 2.23
N GLY A 114 -17.63 0.70 1.25
CA GLY A 114 -18.01 -0.62 0.73
C GLY A 114 -17.40 -1.82 1.46
N VAL A 115 -16.62 -1.63 2.53
CA VAL A 115 -15.99 -2.73 3.27
C VAL A 115 -17.04 -3.48 4.09
N THR A 116 -17.20 -4.79 3.84
CA THR A 116 -18.17 -5.63 4.60
C THR A 116 -17.50 -6.62 5.55
N ASP A 117 -16.33 -7.14 5.20
CA ASP A 117 -15.50 -8.02 6.04
C ASP A 117 -14.12 -7.39 6.36
N TRP A 118 -13.98 -6.88 7.58
CA TRP A 118 -12.75 -6.25 8.08
C TRP A 118 -11.62 -7.23 8.39
N SER A 119 -11.85 -8.53 8.24
CA SER A 119 -10.82 -9.54 8.36
C SER A 119 -10.14 -9.87 7.03
N ASP A 120 -10.75 -9.49 5.89
CA ASP A 120 -10.34 -9.89 4.53
C ASP A 120 -9.90 -8.72 3.65
N LEU A 121 -9.32 -7.68 4.27
CA LEU A 121 -8.75 -6.57 3.51
C LEU A 121 -7.37 -6.93 2.96
N SER A 122 -7.15 -6.60 1.71
CA SER A 122 -5.84 -6.70 1.05
C SER A 122 -5.49 -5.37 0.39
N PHE A 123 -4.20 -5.04 0.44
CA PHE A 123 -3.65 -3.89 -0.26
C PHE A 123 -2.78 -4.37 -1.42
N ARG A 124 -2.94 -3.74 -2.58
CA ARG A 124 -2.13 -3.96 -3.77
C ARG A 124 -1.44 -2.67 -4.19
N CYS A 125 -0.16 -2.75 -4.49
CA CYS A 125 0.64 -1.70 -5.10
C CYS A 125 1.26 -2.22 -6.41
N GLU A 126 1.11 -1.44 -7.47
CA GLU A 126 1.70 -1.72 -8.79
C GLU A 126 2.67 -0.61 -9.16
N PHE A 127 3.95 -0.96 -9.32
CA PHE A 127 5.00 -0.04 -9.70
C PHE A 127 5.26 -0.14 -11.20
N TYR A 128 5.13 0.97 -11.93
CA TYR A 128 5.41 1.00 -13.36
C TYR A 128 6.20 2.23 -13.79
N LEU A 129 6.92 2.08 -14.90
CA LEU A 129 7.63 3.18 -15.55
C LEU A 129 6.90 3.54 -16.84
N PRO A 130 6.57 4.82 -17.06
CA PRO A 130 5.89 5.24 -18.27
C PRO A 130 6.83 5.11 -19.48
N GLY A 131 6.26 4.76 -20.64
CA GLY A 131 7.02 4.49 -21.86
C GLY A 131 7.74 5.69 -22.48
N TRP A 132 7.43 6.92 -22.05
CA TRP A 132 8.08 8.14 -22.52
C TRP A 132 9.42 8.44 -21.83
N GLN A 133 9.81 7.68 -20.80
CA GLN A 133 11.14 7.80 -20.16
C GLN A 133 12.23 7.17 -21.05
N THR A 134 13.38 7.84 -21.17
CA THR A 134 14.46 7.50 -22.12
C THR A 134 15.03 6.08 -21.90
N PRO A 135 15.40 5.33 -22.97
CA PRO A 135 15.90 3.95 -22.85
C PRO A 135 17.25 3.87 -22.12
N GLY A 136 17.28 3.10 -21.04
CA GLY A 136 18.43 2.96 -20.12
C GLY A 136 18.01 2.96 -18.64
N GLY A 137 16.81 3.49 -18.34
CA GLY A 137 16.26 3.72 -17.00
C GLY A 137 15.53 2.55 -16.35
N ALA A 138 16.02 1.32 -16.52
CA ALA A 138 15.52 0.22 -15.68
C ALA A 138 15.97 0.44 -14.23
N ARG A 139 15.07 0.26 -13.26
CA ARG A 139 15.37 0.53 -11.86
C ARG A 139 14.55 -0.33 -10.92
N ASN A 140 14.97 -0.36 -9.67
CA ASN A 140 14.21 -0.93 -8.58
C ASN A 140 13.51 0.21 -7.83
N VAL A 141 12.29 -0.05 -7.41
CA VAL A 141 11.55 0.79 -6.46
C VAL A 141 11.45 0.02 -5.16
N TYR A 142 11.46 0.75 -4.06
CA TYR A 142 11.46 0.18 -2.72
C TYR A 142 10.21 0.63 -1.99
N LEU A 143 9.62 -0.28 -1.23
CA LEU A 143 8.52 -0.02 -0.32
C LEU A 143 9.00 -0.44 1.07
N TYR A 144 9.05 0.50 2.00
CA TYR A 144 9.59 0.30 3.35
C TYR A 144 8.51 0.10 4.39
N TRP A 145 7.33 0.71 4.17
CA TRP A 145 6.30 0.74 5.19
C TRP A 145 4.92 0.95 4.58
N LEU A 146 3.91 0.33 5.18
CA LEU A 146 2.51 0.49 4.82
C LEU A 146 1.60 0.40 6.04
N GLU A 147 0.64 1.32 6.14
CA GLU A 147 -0.38 1.29 7.18
C GLU A 147 -1.69 1.89 6.67
N LEU A 148 -2.80 1.24 7.00
CA LEU A 148 -4.14 1.79 6.86
C LEU A 148 -4.67 2.16 8.25
N GLU A 149 -4.78 3.45 8.51
CA GLU A 149 -5.46 3.99 9.68
C GLU A 149 -6.97 4.07 9.42
N ILE A 150 -7.75 3.51 10.35
CA ILE A 150 -9.19 3.71 10.41
C ILE A 150 -9.61 4.21 11.80
N PRO A 151 -10.71 4.96 11.92
CA PRO A 151 -11.30 5.36 13.18
C PRO A 151 -11.62 4.16 14.08
N ASP A 152 -11.65 4.40 15.40
CA ASP A 152 -12.13 3.38 16.34
C ASP A 152 -13.54 2.88 16.01
N ARG A 153 -13.87 1.74 16.61
CA ARG A 153 -15.25 1.27 16.70
C ARG A 153 -16.11 2.19 17.55
N VAL A 154 -17.43 2.07 17.39
CA VAL A 154 -18.39 2.57 18.39
C VAL A 154 -18.24 1.71 19.67
N PRO A 155 -18.04 2.30 20.86
CA PRO A 155 -18.06 1.52 22.11
C PRO A 155 -19.39 0.80 22.28
N ALA A 156 -19.38 -0.45 22.76
CA ALA A 156 -20.61 -1.23 22.99
C ALA A 156 -21.63 -0.50 23.90
N SER A 157 -21.15 0.37 24.79
CA SER A 157 -21.99 1.21 25.66
C SER A 157 -22.84 2.25 24.93
N LEU A 158 -22.46 2.67 23.73
CA LEU A 158 -23.23 3.61 22.90
C LEU A 158 -24.22 2.90 21.96
N LEU A 159 -24.07 1.60 21.75
CA LEU A 159 -24.98 0.78 20.94
C LEU A 159 -26.25 0.36 21.70
N MET A 160 -26.28 0.49 23.03
CA MET A 160 -27.46 0.16 23.85
C MET A 160 -28.44 1.34 24.05
N LEU A 161 -28.19 2.50 23.42
CA LEU A 161 -29.00 3.72 23.56
C LEU A 161 -29.86 4.04 22.33
N LEU A 162 -29.95 3.12 21.37
CA LEU A 162 -30.82 3.16 20.19
C LEU A 162 -31.70 1.91 20.17
#